data_AF-A0A4Y7MAT5-F1
#
_entry.id   AF-A0A4Y7MAT5-F1
#
_cell.length_a   1.000
_cell.length_b   1.000
_cell.length_c   1.000
_cell.angle_alpha   90.00
_cell.angle_beta   90.00
_cell.angle_gamma   90.00
#
_symmetry.space_group_name_H-M   'P 1'
#
loop_
_entity.id
_entity.type
_entity.pdbx_description
1 polymer ?
#
loop_
_entity_poly.entity_id
_entity_poly.type
_entity_poly.pdbx_seq_one_letter_code
_entity_poly.pdbx_strand_id
1 'polypeptide(L)'
;MLRIQSPEGTRRVDIDNHAVTRELFEKVLDVFETIEYPFTLYGRRDKSQEIASSDSMTLASYGLKHGDMIFLSPIAGTVQHVEQPTGNDKAKDEISSTSLLVSTPTPSMPGSKIPVRSIVDEDQVDLLLQKMDGTIKRKRDPKNCLHGDNSSCIHCLPLEPYDASYLKDLNVKHMSFNAYLRKLSSGLDGGKYANLDNISCRIKPGCTGHPPWPKGVCSKCQPKAITLNSQTYRHVDNIVFENPNLVEQFLHYWRVTGRQRIGFLYGKFDVHLDVPLGIKGTVAAIYEPPQESTRDSVRLLPDSRQSLVDRLAAKLGLSCIGWIFTDLVAEDISKGTVRNFRNAETHFLSAQECVMAGHFQSLHPNPCRFSSDGYFGSKFVTVCVTGDAQNQVHMEGYQVSNQCQALVRDECLVPTKDAPELAYARQSTAEKYIPDVYYKLKGFRKIGKELEKVNSP
;
A
#
# COMPACT_ATOMS: atom_id res chain seq x y z
N MET A 1 -6.77 -42.51 -16.99
CA MET A 1 -6.13 -41.74 -15.88
C MET A 1 -5.01 -40.89 -16.45
N LEU A 2 -5.08 -39.57 -16.21
CA LEU A 2 -4.07 -38.57 -16.55
C LEU A 2 -3.58 -37.88 -15.28
N ARG A 3 -2.32 -37.42 -15.26
CA ARG A 3 -1.73 -36.69 -14.12
C ARG A 3 -1.63 -35.21 -14.46
N ILE A 4 -2.34 -34.37 -13.71
CA ILE A 4 -2.40 -32.93 -13.94
C ILE A 4 -1.48 -32.24 -12.93
N GLN A 5 -0.39 -31.63 -13.41
CA GLN A 5 0.52 -30.83 -12.60
C GLN A 5 0.11 -29.35 -12.65
N SER A 6 -0.31 -28.80 -11.51
CA SER A 6 -0.57 -27.37 -11.31
C SER A 6 0.47 -26.76 -10.36
N PRO A 7 0.48 -25.42 -10.17
CA PRO A 7 1.30 -24.76 -9.15
C PRO A 7 1.00 -25.23 -7.71
N GLU A 8 -0.19 -25.79 -7.48
CA GLU A 8 -0.66 -26.26 -6.16
C GLU A 8 -0.35 -27.74 -5.92
N GLY A 9 0.12 -28.48 -6.92
CA GLY A 9 0.47 -29.89 -6.81
C GLY A 9 0.05 -30.72 -8.02
N THR A 10 0.25 -32.04 -7.93
CA THR A 10 -0.14 -32.97 -9.00
C THR A 10 -1.34 -33.82 -8.57
N ARG A 11 -2.45 -33.75 -9.31
CA ARG A 11 -3.65 -34.57 -9.06
C ARG A 11 -3.91 -35.52 -10.23
N ARG A 12 -4.69 -36.58 -9.99
CA ARG A 12 -5.05 -37.58 -11.01
C ARG A 12 -6.49 -37.36 -11.47
N VAL A 13 -6.71 -37.42 -12.78
CA VAL A 13 -8.03 -37.28 -13.41
C VAL A 13 -8.33 -38.55 -14.21
N ASP A 14 -9.46 -39.19 -13.92
CA ASP A 14 -9.92 -40.36 -14.66
C ASP A 14 -10.86 -39.95 -15.79
N ILE A 15 -10.40 -40.17 -17.02
CA ILE A 15 -11.10 -39.83 -18.25
C ILE A 15 -10.79 -40.89 -19.32
N ASP A 16 -11.78 -41.14 -20.18
CA ASP A 16 -11.68 -42.07 -21.31
C ASP A 16 -10.87 -41.43 -22.45
N ASN A 17 -10.04 -42.20 -23.15
CA ASN A 17 -9.22 -41.72 -24.25
C ASN A 17 -10.04 -41.25 -25.47
N HIS A 18 -11.29 -41.69 -25.59
CA HIS A 18 -12.21 -41.25 -26.64
C HIS A 18 -13.06 -40.04 -26.23
N ALA A 19 -12.97 -39.59 -24.98
CA ALA A 19 -13.68 -38.40 -24.52
C ALA A 19 -13.17 -37.13 -25.24
N VAL A 20 -14.08 -36.17 -25.38
CA VAL A 20 -13.76 -34.86 -25.95
C VAL A 20 -12.97 -34.02 -24.95
N THR A 21 -12.14 -33.13 -25.47
CA THR A 21 -11.26 -32.28 -24.63
C THR A 21 -12.03 -31.38 -23.68
N ARG A 22 -13.28 -30.96 -23.97
CA ARG A 22 -14.12 -30.22 -23.00
C ARG A 22 -14.32 -30.98 -21.69
N GLU A 23 -14.59 -32.28 -21.74
CA GLU A 23 -14.80 -33.11 -20.54
C GLU A 23 -13.54 -33.21 -19.67
N LEU A 24 -12.34 -33.08 -20.28
CA LEU A 24 -11.09 -33.00 -19.53
C LEU A 24 -11.02 -31.72 -18.68
N PHE A 25 -11.43 -30.58 -19.24
CA PHE A 25 -11.43 -29.30 -18.52
C PHE A 25 -12.43 -29.30 -17.36
N GLU A 26 -13.62 -29.89 -17.55
CA GLU A 26 -14.62 -30.05 -16.50
C GLU A 26 -14.09 -30.91 -15.35
N LYS A 27 -13.51 -32.08 -15.64
CA LYS A 27 -12.93 -32.93 -14.60
C LYS A 27 -11.71 -32.32 -13.90
N VAL A 28 -10.94 -31.48 -14.59
CA VAL A 28 -9.85 -30.72 -13.98
C VAL A 28 -10.41 -29.68 -13.00
N LEU A 29 -11.49 -28.99 -13.35
CA LEU A 29 -12.15 -28.05 -12.42
C LEU A 29 -12.68 -28.79 -11.19
N ASP A 30 -13.35 -29.92 -11.37
CA ASP A 30 -13.90 -30.73 -10.28
C ASP A 30 -12.81 -31.25 -9.34
N VAL A 31 -11.69 -31.73 -9.89
CA VAL A 31 -10.61 -32.31 -9.07
C VAL A 31 -9.81 -31.25 -8.32
N PHE A 32 -9.77 -30.01 -8.80
CA PHE A 32 -8.97 -28.97 -8.16
C PHE A 32 -9.79 -28.02 -7.27
N GLU A 33 -11.13 -28.00 -7.32
CA GLU A 33 -12.13 -27.28 -6.47
C GLU A 33 -11.86 -25.79 -6.12
N THR A 34 -10.67 -25.26 -6.43
CA THR A 34 -10.04 -24.05 -5.88
C THR A 34 -9.42 -23.17 -6.97
N ILE A 35 -9.65 -23.51 -8.26
CA ILE A 35 -9.10 -22.74 -9.37
C ILE A 35 -9.94 -21.47 -9.58
N GLU A 36 -9.53 -20.36 -8.95
CA GLU A 36 -10.18 -19.04 -9.06
C GLU A 36 -9.69 -18.22 -10.29
N TYR A 37 -8.99 -18.85 -11.24
CA TYR A 37 -8.38 -18.19 -12.40
C TYR A 37 -8.58 -18.96 -13.71
N PRO A 38 -8.67 -18.27 -14.87
CA PRO A 38 -8.70 -18.95 -16.16
C PRO A 38 -7.39 -19.70 -16.39
N PHE A 39 -7.44 -20.92 -16.92
CA PHE A 39 -6.27 -21.79 -17.11
C PHE A 39 -6.27 -22.46 -18.48
N THR A 40 -5.07 -22.83 -18.93
CA THR A 40 -4.84 -23.64 -20.12
C THR A 40 -4.09 -24.91 -19.73
N LEU A 41 -4.37 -26.00 -20.44
CA LEU A 41 -3.70 -27.29 -20.30
C LEU A 41 -2.67 -27.49 -21.41
N TYR A 42 -1.50 -28.03 -21.05
CA TYR A 42 -0.44 -28.35 -22.00
C TYR A 42 0.00 -29.80 -21.88
N GLY A 43 0.21 -30.49 -23.00
CA GLY A 43 0.77 -31.85 -23.02
C GLY A 43 2.27 -31.92 -22.68
N ARG A 44 2.96 -30.77 -22.69
CA ARG A 44 4.41 -30.67 -22.40
C ARG A 44 4.73 -29.52 -21.46
N ARG A 45 5.82 -29.70 -20.69
CA ARG A 45 6.27 -28.75 -19.66
C ARG A 45 6.72 -27.41 -20.23
N ASP A 46 7.26 -27.40 -21.45
CA ASP A 46 7.70 -26.20 -22.19
C ASP A 46 6.53 -25.40 -22.79
N LYS A 47 5.28 -25.84 -22.56
CA LYS A 47 4.05 -25.25 -23.11
C LYS A 47 3.96 -25.31 -24.65
N SER A 48 4.73 -26.18 -25.30
CA SER A 48 4.75 -26.26 -26.77
C SER A 48 3.53 -26.98 -27.37
N GLN A 49 2.76 -27.70 -26.55
CA GLN A 49 1.60 -28.49 -26.99
C GLN A 49 0.38 -28.08 -26.16
N GLU A 50 -0.29 -27.02 -26.58
CA GLU A 50 -1.53 -26.55 -25.96
C GLU A 50 -2.69 -27.48 -26.28
N ILE A 51 -3.48 -27.82 -25.26
CA ILE A 51 -4.71 -28.60 -25.38
C ILE A 51 -5.87 -27.62 -25.29
N ALA A 52 -6.51 -27.33 -26.42
CA ALA A 52 -7.68 -26.47 -26.47
C ALA A 52 -8.93 -27.23 -25.97
N SER A 53 -9.82 -26.54 -25.26
CA SER A 53 -11.15 -27.07 -24.91
C SER A 53 -12.05 -27.07 -26.14
N SER A 54 -12.48 -28.24 -26.59
CA SER A 54 -13.27 -28.44 -27.82
C SER A 54 -14.23 -29.62 -27.70
N ASP A 55 -15.39 -29.49 -28.34
CA ASP A 55 -16.41 -30.54 -28.50
C ASP A 55 -16.14 -31.51 -29.66
N SER A 56 -15.16 -31.21 -30.52
CA SER A 56 -14.85 -32.01 -31.71
C SER A 56 -13.50 -32.73 -31.64
N MET A 57 -12.61 -32.31 -30.73
CA MET A 57 -11.29 -32.92 -30.55
C MET A 57 -11.30 -33.88 -29.35
N THR A 58 -10.76 -35.08 -29.55
CA THR A 58 -10.66 -36.13 -28.52
C THR A 58 -9.26 -36.20 -27.91
N LEU A 59 -9.12 -36.79 -26.72
CA LEU A 59 -7.81 -36.95 -26.08
C LEU A 59 -6.82 -37.77 -26.93
N ALA A 60 -7.33 -38.77 -27.65
CA ALA A 60 -6.56 -39.55 -28.61
C ALA A 60 -5.95 -38.70 -29.75
N SER A 61 -6.64 -37.64 -30.19
CA SER A 61 -6.13 -36.74 -31.24
C SER A 61 -4.91 -35.92 -30.81
N TYR A 62 -4.77 -35.67 -29.50
CA TYR A 62 -3.58 -35.06 -28.90
C TYR A 62 -2.50 -36.08 -28.53
N GLY A 63 -2.72 -37.36 -28.81
CA GLY A 63 -1.79 -38.45 -28.52
C GLY A 63 -1.66 -38.79 -27.05
N LEU A 64 -2.60 -38.34 -26.20
CA LEU A 64 -2.57 -38.54 -24.75
C LEU A 64 -2.95 -39.98 -24.40
N LYS A 65 -2.13 -40.63 -23.58
CA LYS A 65 -2.29 -42.01 -23.12
C LYS A 65 -2.42 -42.08 -21.60
N HIS A 66 -2.82 -43.26 -21.13
CA HIS A 66 -2.91 -43.53 -19.71
C HIS A 66 -1.55 -43.27 -19.00
N GLY A 67 -1.57 -42.43 -17.97
CA GLY A 67 -0.41 -42.10 -17.16
C GLY A 67 0.36 -40.84 -17.61
N ASP A 68 -0.02 -40.22 -18.72
CA ASP A 68 0.63 -39.01 -19.22
C ASP A 68 0.46 -37.82 -18.27
N MET A 69 1.44 -36.91 -18.30
CA MET A 69 1.47 -35.72 -17.46
C MET A 69 1.06 -34.50 -18.28
N ILE A 70 0.04 -33.80 -17.79
CA ILE A 70 -0.49 -32.57 -18.37
C ILE A 70 -0.19 -31.42 -17.41
N PHE A 71 0.21 -30.29 -17.95
CA PHE A 71 0.63 -29.12 -17.20
C PHE A 71 -0.47 -28.07 -17.24
N LEU A 72 -1.01 -27.73 -16.08
CA LEU A 72 -2.00 -26.68 -15.91
C LEU A 72 -1.27 -25.36 -15.66
N SER A 73 -1.50 -24.37 -16.52
CA SER A 73 -0.94 -23.03 -16.37
C SER A 73 -2.06 -22.01 -16.27
N PRO A 74 -2.01 -21.06 -15.31
CA PRO A 74 -2.89 -19.89 -15.32
C PRO A 74 -2.70 -19.10 -16.63
N ILE A 75 -3.80 -18.65 -17.21
CA ILE A 75 -3.83 -17.69 -18.32
C ILE A 75 -3.65 -16.30 -17.71
N ALA A 76 -2.47 -15.73 -17.89
CA ALA A 76 -2.24 -14.33 -17.57
C ALA A 76 -2.88 -13.44 -18.66
N GLY A 77 -4.13 -13.01 -18.43
CA GLY A 77 -4.78 -11.88 -19.13
C GLY A 77 -5.00 -12.07 -20.63
N THR A 78 -6.22 -12.43 -21.02
CA THR A 78 -6.67 -12.71 -22.38
C THR A 78 -6.46 -11.57 -23.39
N VAL A 79 -6.18 -11.99 -24.63
CA VAL A 79 -6.24 -11.31 -25.94
C VAL A 79 -4.88 -10.92 -26.56
N GLN A 80 -4.33 -11.82 -27.38
CA GLN A 80 -3.66 -11.42 -28.62
C GLN A 80 -4.06 -12.33 -29.79
N HIS A 81 -4.56 -11.65 -30.82
CA HIS A 81 -4.87 -12.15 -32.15
C HIS A 81 -3.60 -12.65 -32.85
N VAL A 82 -3.86 -13.59 -33.75
CA VAL A 82 -2.97 -14.23 -34.72
C VAL A 82 -2.18 -13.20 -35.54
N GLU A 83 -0.85 -13.33 -35.58
CA GLU A 83 -0.03 -12.87 -36.70
C GLU A 83 0.88 -14.03 -37.16
N GLN A 84 0.70 -14.42 -38.42
CA GLN A 84 1.54 -15.39 -39.12
C GLN A 84 2.89 -14.77 -39.50
N PRO A 85 4.01 -15.50 -39.41
CA PRO A 85 5.27 -15.06 -39.98
C PRO A 85 5.37 -15.46 -41.47
N THR A 86 5.57 -14.47 -42.33
CA THR A 86 6.15 -14.68 -43.67
C THR A 86 7.67 -14.61 -43.55
N GLY A 87 8.36 -15.62 -44.08
CA GLY A 87 9.82 -15.65 -44.17
C GLY A 87 10.32 -14.91 -45.40
N ASN A 88 11.48 -14.26 -45.31
CA ASN A 88 12.71 -14.72 -45.99
C ASN A 88 13.91 -13.78 -45.76
N ASP A 89 15.06 -14.45 -45.65
CA ASP A 89 16.39 -14.12 -46.17
C ASP A 89 17.26 -12.94 -45.68
N LYS A 90 18.42 -13.38 -45.13
CA LYS A 90 19.81 -13.00 -45.46
C LYS A 90 20.26 -11.54 -45.32
N ALA A 91 21.23 -11.32 -44.44
CA ALA A 91 22.67 -11.28 -44.76
C ALA A 91 23.43 -10.54 -43.64
N LYS A 92 24.58 -11.10 -43.26
CA LYS A 92 25.59 -10.46 -42.41
C LYS A 92 26.44 -9.56 -43.31
N ASP A 93 26.83 -8.39 -42.82
CA ASP A 93 28.20 -7.91 -42.94
C ASP A 93 28.51 -6.84 -41.88
N GLU A 94 29.74 -6.93 -41.38
CA GLU A 94 30.38 -6.09 -40.37
C GLU A 94 30.75 -4.70 -40.92
N ILE A 95 30.94 -3.71 -40.05
CA ILE A 95 32.12 -2.82 -40.01
C ILE A 95 32.06 -1.95 -38.75
N SER A 96 33.16 -1.95 -38.01
CA SER A 96 33.44 -1.12 -36.84
C SER A 96 33.75 0.33 -37.23
N SER A 97 33.26 1.31 -36.44
CA SER A 97 33.99 2.56 -36.23
C SER A 97 33.64 3.19 -34.88
N THR A 98 34.70 3.57 -34.17
CA THR A 98 34.77 4.16 -32.84
C THR A 98 34.42 5.64 -32.86
N SER A 99 33.54 6.10 -31.97
CA SER A 99 33.63 7.44 -31.40
C SER A 99 32.87 7.54 -30.07
N LEU A 100 33.54 8.13 -29.09
CA LEU A 100 33.07 8.45 -27.74
C LEU A 100 31.98 9.52 -27.81
N LEU A 101 30.95 9.45 -26.96
CA LEU A 101 30.41 10.56 -26.14
C LEU A 101 29.06 10.21 -25.46
N VAL A 102 28.99 10.55 -24.17
CA VAL A 102 27.81 10.90 -23.33
C VAL A 102 26.77 9.81 -23.06
N SER A 103 26.78 9.31 -21.82
CA SER A 103 25.79 8.35 -21.29
C SER A 103 24.46 9.03 -20.96
N THR A 104 23.50 8.97 -21.88
CA THR A 104 22.06 9.06 -21.57
C THR A 104 21.51 7.66 -21.24
N PRO A 105 20.58 7.51 -20.29
CA PRO A 105 20.01 6.21 -19.96
C PRO A 105 19.14 5.70 -21.12
N THR A 106 19.59 4.62 -21.76
CA THR A 106 18.83 3.88 -22.77
C THR A 106 17.66 3.12 -22.12
N PRO A 107 16.48 3.05 -22.77
CA PRO A 107 15.40 2.17 -22.34
C PRO A 107 15.82 0.72 -22.57
N SER A 108 15.75 -0.11 -21.52
CA SER A 108 16.05 -1.53 -21.58
C SER A 108 15.03 -2.29 -22.43
N MET A 109 15.54 -3.30 -23.15
CA MET A 109 14.77 -4.26 -23.95
C MET A 109 13.65 -4.94 -23.12
N PRO A 110 12.48 -5.23 -23.73
CA PRO A 110 11.37 -5.88 -23.05
C PRO A 110 11.66 -7.37 -22.89
N GLY A 111 12.02 -7.79 -21.67
CA GLY A 111 12.27 -9.22 -21.41
C GLY A 111 12.71 -9.62 -20.01
N SER A 112 13.13 -8.69 -19.15
CA SER A 112 13.52 -9.02 -17.77
C SER A 112 12.54 -8.41 -16.77
N LYS A 113 11.70 -9.24 -16.14
CA LYS A 113 10.72 -8.85 -15.11
C LYS A 113 11.38 -8.53 -13.75
N ILE A 114 12.59 -7.99 -13.73
CA ILE A 114 13.25 -7.55 -12.50
C ILE A 114 12.86 -6.09 -12.30
N PRO A 115 12.12 -5.72 -11.24
CA PRO A 115 11.83 -4.34 -10.90
C PRO A 115 13.15 -3.56 -10.77
N VAL A 116 13.25 -2.45 -11.48
CA VAL A 116 14.39 -1.53 -11.35
C VAL A 116 14.23 -0.82 -10.00
N ARG A 117 15.23 -0.97 -9.12
CA ARG A 117 15.30 -0.16 -7.91
C ARG A 117 15.64 1.26 -8.30
N SER A 118 14.84 2.21 -7.83
CA SER A 118 15.10 3.63 -8.03
C SER A 118 16.37 4.04 -7.28
N ILE A 119 17.12 4.97 -7.86
CA ILE A 119 18.28 5.59 -7.24
C ILE A 119 17.74 6.83 -6.51
N VAL A 120 17.50 6.69 -5.21
CA VAL A 120 17.00 7.76 -4.34
C VAL A 120 17.75 7.69 -3.01
N ASP A 121 18.03 8.86 -2.44
CA ASP A 121 18.63 8.97 -1.11
C ASP A 121 17.53 8.75 -0.06
N GLU A 122 17.52 7.56 0.54
CA GLU A 122 16.59 7.19 1.62
C GLU A 122 16.98 7.87 2.95
N ASP A 123 16.00 8.09 3.82
CA ASP A 123 16.26 8.73 5.11
C ASP A 123 17.21 7.89 5.96
N GLN A 124 18.01 8.54 6.81
CA GLN A 124 19.00 7.87 7.66
C GLN A 124 18.37 6.75 8.52
N VAL A 125 17.14 6.96 9.03
CA VAL A 125 16.41 5.96 9.82
C VAL A 125 16.10 4.70 9.01
N ASP A 126 15.76 4.81 7.73
CA ASP A 126 15.46 3.65 6.88
C ASP A 126 16.73 2.87 6.57
N LEU A 127 17.84 3.57 6.32
CA LEU A 127 19.15 2.95 6.10
C LEU A 127 19.64 2.18 7.33
N LEU A 128 19.33 2.68 8.54
CA LEU A 128 19.62 1.98 9.79
C LEU A 128 18.73 0.73 9.92
N LEU A 129 17.41 0.88 9.75
CA LEU A 129 16.45 -0.22 9.86
C LEU A 129 16.69 -1.33 8.82
N GLN A 130 17.15 -0.97 7.62
CA GLN A 130 17.53 -1.95 6.59
C GLN A 130 18.69 -2.84 7.02
N LYS A 131 19.63 -2.33 7.81
CA LYS A 131 20.79 -3.09 8.29
C LYS A 131 20.45 -3.98 9.48
N MET A 132 19.34 -3.70 10.16
CA MET A 132 18.86 -4.51 11.28
C MET A 132 18.22 -5.81 10.77
N ASP A 133 18.51 -6.90 11.46
CA ASP A 133 17.90 -8.21 11.19
C ASP A 133 16.37 -8.14 11.41
N GLY A 134 15.97 -7.63 12.58
CA GLY A 134 14.55 -7.45 12.92
C GLY A 134 13.87 -8.71 13.45
N THR A 135 14.54 -9.86 13.45
CA THR A 135 13.99 -11.09 14.03
C THR A 135 13.84 -10.97 15.55
N ILE A 136 12.76 -11.56 16.07
CA ILE A 136 12.43 -11.55 17.49
C ILE A 136 12.96 -12.85 18.11
N LYS A 137 13.98 -12.73 18.96
CA LYS A 137 14.58 -13.87 19.66
C LYS A 137 13.61 -14.43 20.69
N ARG A 138 13.25 -15.71 20.57
CA ARG A 138 12.46 -16.42 21.57
C ARG A 138 13.35 -17.14 22.58
N LYS A 139 12.87 -17.21 23.82
CA LYS A 139 13.47 -18.09 24.84
C LYS A 139 13.08 -19.54 24.55
N ARG A 140 13.93 -20.48 24.97
CA ARG A 140 13.63 -21.91 24.88
C ARG A 140 12.40 -22.23 25.75
N ASP A 141 11.42 -22.90 25.17
CA ASP A 141 10.26 -23.41 25.89
C ASP A 141 10.68 -24.67 26.69
N PRO A 142 10.65 -24.65 28.03
CA PRO A 142 11.11 -25.77 28.85
C PRO A 142 10.32 -27.07 28.64
N LYS A 143 9.07 -26.98 28.18
CA LYS A 143 8.18 -28.14 28.01
C LYS A 143 8.23 -28.69 26.58
N ASN A 144 8.33 -27.82 25.59
CA ASN A 144 8.19 -28.20 24.18
C ASN A 144 9.53 -28.29 23.41
N CYS A 145 10.64 -27.77 23.96
CA CYS A 145 11.95 -27.83 23.30
C CYS A 145 12.75 -29.07 23.69
N LEU A 146 12.61 -30.15 22.89
CA LEU A 146 13.34 -31.41 23.04
C LEU A 146 14.67 -31.43 22.27
N HIS A 147 15.52 -30.43 22.49
CA HIS A 147 16.83 -30.33 21.84
C HIS A 147 17.86 -29.68 22.78
N GLY A 148 19.16 -29.86 22.51
CA GLY A 148 20.23 -29.21 23.28
C GLY A 148 20.31 -27.69 23.04
N ASP A 149 21.22 -27.01 23.75
CA ASP A 149 21.30 -25.54 23.76
C ASP A 149 21.75 -24.92 22.42
N ASN A 150 22.45 -25.69 21.58
CA ASN A 150 22.93 -25.25 20.25
C ASN A 150 21.96 -25.61 19.11
N SER A 151 20.74 -26.02 19.42
CA SER A 151 19.73 -26.37 18.42
C SER A 151 18.48 -25.51 18.61
N SER A 152 17.68 -25.38 17.55
CA SER A 152 16.42 -24.64 17.57
C SER A 152 15.29 -25.47 16.97
N CYS A 153 14.10 -25.39 17.54
CA CYS A 153 12.87 -25.97 17.00
C CYS A 153 11.80 -24.90 16.77
N ILE A 154 10.62 -25.31 16.30
CA ILE A 154 9.47 -24.42 16.04
C ILE A 154 9.01 -23.62 17.27
N HIS A 155 9.37 -24.02 18.49
CA HIS A 155 8.99 -23.33 19.72
C HIS A 155 10.01 -22.26 20.17
N CYS A 156 11.24 -22.26 19.63
CA CYS A 156 12.29 -21.32 20.03
C CYS A 156 13.02 -20.64 18.86
N LEU A 157 12.71 -21.01 17.61
CA LEU A 157 13.20 -20.32 16.41
C LEU A 157 12.82 -18.83 16.47
N PRO A 158 13.70 -17.88 16.11
CA PRO A 158 13.32 -16.47 16.05
C PRO A 158 12.07 -16.24 15.19
N LEU A 159 11.21 -15.32 15.62
CA LEU A 159 10.03 -14.93 14.85
C LEU A 159 10.38 -13.80 13.88
N GLU A 160 9.65 -13.77 12.77
CA GLU A 160 9.74 -12.67 11.82
C GLU A 160 9.13 -11.38 12.39
N PRO A 161 9.63 -10.19 12.01
CA PRO A 161 9.13 -8.90 12.53
C PRO A 161 7.64 -8.64 12.20
N TYR A 162 7.08 -9.37 11.24
CA TYR A 162 5.69 -9.28 10.80
C TYR A 162 4.81 -10.44 11.31
N ASP A 163 5.28 -11.22 12.30
CA ASP A 163 4.48 -12.29 12.91
C ASP A 163 3.21 -11.74 13.58
N ALA A 164 2.05 -12.22 13.12
CA ALA A 164 0.76 -11.67 13.54
C ALA A 164 0.41 -11.96 15.00
N SER A 165 0.86 -13.11 15.54
CA SER A 165 0.59 -13.50 16.92
C SER A 165 1.41 -12.63 17.88
N TYR A 166 2.69 -12.46 17.57
CA TYR A 166 3.58 -11.62 18.36
C TYR A 166 3.16 -10.15 18.38
N LEU A 167 2.79 -9.58 17.21
CA LEU A 167 2.29 -8.20 17.15
C LEU A 167 1.00 -8.02 17.95
N LYS A 168 0.11 -9.03 17.94
CA LYS A 168 -1.11 -9.02 18.75
C LYS A 168 -0.81 -9.04 20.24
N ASP A 169 0.14 -9.86 20.68
CA ASP A 169 0.56 -9.94 22.08
C ASP A 169 1.19 -8.62 22.58
N LEU A 170 1.86 -7.87 21.70
CA LEU A 170 2.36 -6.53 21.96
C LEU A 170 1.29 -5.42 21.87
N ASN A 171 0.02 -5.74 21.59
CA ASN A 171 -1.04 -4.78 21.29
C ASN A 171 -0.72 -3.83 20.11
N VAL A 172 0.10 -4.29 19.17
CA VAL A 172 0.47 -3.55 17.96
C VAL A 172 -0.59 -3.77 16.88
N LYS A 173 -1.38 -2.73 16.60
CA LYS A 173 -2.49 -2.77 15.62
C LYS A 173 -2.02 -2.90 14.15
N HIS A 174 -0.86 -2.34 13.82
CA HIS A 174 -0.30 -2.32 12.46
C HIS A 174 1.19 -2.63 12.53
N MET A 175 1.71 -3.41 11.60
CA MET A 175 3.16 -3.62 11.52
C MET A 175 3.86 -2.34 11.03
N SER A 176 5.13 -2.19 11.36
CA SER A 176 5.94 -1.11 10.81
C SER A 176 6.10 -1.27 9.30
N PHE A 177 6.27 -0.16 8.57
CA PHE A 177 6.51 -0.20 7.13
C PHE A 177 7.76 -1.03 6.78
N ASN A 178 8.81 -0.97 7.60
CA ASN A 178 10.02 -1.78 7.39
C ASN A 178 9.78 -3.29 7.60
N ALA A 179 8.95 -3.69 8.56
CA ALA A 179 8.50 -5.08 8.67
C ALA A 179 7.66 -5.52 7.46
N TYR A 180 6.84 -4.62 6.91
CA TYR A 180 6.10 -4.87 5.66
C TYR A 180 7.05 -5.06 4.47
N LEU A 181 8.10 -4.24 4.33
CA LEU A 181 9.13 -4.42 3.31
C LEU A 181 9.85 -5.78 3.45
N ARG A 182 10.15 -6.20 4.68
CA ARG A 182 10.71 -7.54 4.96
C ARG A 182 9.75 -8.64 4.51
N LYS A 183 8.47 -8.51 4.82
CA LYS A 183 7.43 -9.47 4.40
C LYS A 183 7.32 -9.61 2.89
N LEU A 184 7.44 -8.52 2.15
CA LEU A 184 7.48 -8.56 0.67
C LEU A 184 8.77 -9.19 0.14
N SER A 185 9.85 -9.11 0.90
CA SER A 185 11.18 -9.59 0.50
C SER A 185 11.51 -11.01 0.97
N SER A 186 10.70 -11.61 1.85
CA SER A 186 10.98 -12.91 2.49
C SER A 186 10.71 -14.14 1.61
N GLY A 187 10.29 -13.96 0.36
CA GLY A 187 10.07 -15.05 -0.60
C GLY A 187 11.37 -15.69 -1.08
N LEU A 188 11.27 -16.81 -1.79
CA LEU A 188 12.39 -17.58 -2.36
C LEU A 188 13.35 -16.72 -3.22
N ASP A 189 12.84 -15.62 -3.77
CA ASP A 189 13.58 -14.69 -4.62
C ASP A 189 14.34 -13.58 -3.86
N GLY A 190 14.33 -13.59 -2.52
CA GLY A 190 15.07 -12.62 -1.70
C GLY A 190 14.69 -11.16 -1.98
N GLY A 191 13.42 -10.90 -2.30
CA GLY A 191 12.90 -9.58 -2.64
C GLY A 191 13.33 -9.05 -4.02
N LYS A 192 13.86 -9.92 -4.90
CA LYS A 192 14.17 -9.58 -6.30
C LYS A 192 12.95 -9.06 -7.07
N TYR A 193 11.74 -9.48 -6.70
CA TYR A 193 10.49 -9.04 -7.31
C TYR A 193 9.63 -8.15 -6.40
N ALA A 194 10.16 -7.74 -5.24
CA ALA A 194 9.47 -6.81 -4.37
C ALA A 194 9.45 -5.42 -5.05
N ASN A 195 8.27 -5.00 -5.49
CA ASN A 195 8.00 -3.68 -6.06
C ASN A 195 6.81 -3.07 -5.36
N LEU A 196 6.89 -1.76 -5.10
CA LEU A 196 5.83 -0.97 -4.50
C LEU A 196 5.32 0.04 -5.51
N ASP A 197 4.09 -0.13 -5.96
CA ASP A 197 3.47 0.77 -6.92
C ASP A 197 2.57 1.78 -6.21
N ASN A 198 2.77 3.07 -6.51
CA ASN A 198 1.86 4.11 -6.07
C ASN A 198 0.51 3.98 -6.78
N ILE A 199 -0.57 4.16 -6.02
CA ILE A 199 -1.92 4.23 -6.57
C ILE A 199 -2.03 5.53 -7.35
N SER A 200 -2.59 5.47 -8.56
CA SER A 200 -2.91 6.64 -9.39
C SER A 200 -4.35 6.53 -9.89
N CYS A 201 -5.11 7.60 -9.68
CA CYS A 201 -6.51 7.73 -10.10
C CYS A 201 -6.62 8.48 -11.43
N ARG A 202 -5.49 8.79 -12.09
CA ARG A 202 -5.44 9.54 -13.35
C ARG A 202 -5.36 8.60 -14.54
N ILE A 203 -5.94 9.02 -15.68
CA ILE A 203 -5.74 8.34 -16.95
C ILE A 203 -4.25 8.38 -17.31
N LYS A 204 -3.69 7.22 -17.66
CA LYS A 204 -2.29 7.14 -18.09
C LYS A 204 -2.08 7.98 -19.35
N PRO A 205 -1.09 8.89 -19.37
CA PRO A 205 -0.83 9.71 -20.54
C PRO A 205 -0.28 8.88 -21.71
N GLY A 206 -0.41 9.39 -22.93
CA GLY A 206 0.24 8.81 -24.11
C GLY A 206 -0.50 7.64 -24.78
N CYS A 207 -1.80 7.47 -24.53
CA CYS A 207 -2.59 6.47 -25.28
C CYS A 207 -2.90 6.99 -26.69
N THR A 208 -2.52 6.22 -27.71
CA THR A 208 -2.73 6.56 -29.14
C THR A 208 -3.99 5.94 -29.75
N GLY A 209 -4.66 5.02 -29.03
CA GLY A 209 -5.79 4.25 -29.54
C GLY A 209 -7.16 4.93 -29.44
N HIS A 210 -7.24 6.15 -28.88
CA HIS A 210 -8.46 6.93 -28.79
C HIS A 210 -8.13 8.43 -28.67
N PRO A 211 -9.09 9.32 -28.98
CA PRO A 211 -8.94 10.74 -28.68
C PRO A 211 -8.78 11.01 -27.17
N PRO A 212 -8.11 12.10 -26.75
CA PRO A 212 -7.98 12.47 -25.34
C PRO A 212 -9.33 12.57 -24.62
N TRP A 213 -9.33 12.32 -23.30
CA TRP A 213 -10.48 12.57 -22.43
C TRP A 213 -10.98 14.02 -22.63
N PRO A 214 -12.30 14.26 -22.74
CA PRO A 214 -13.41 13.34 -22.45
C PRO A 214 -13.95 12.55 -23.65
N LYS A 215 -13.32 12.65 -24.82
CA LYS A 215 -13.84 12.05 -26.05
C LYS A 215 -13.62 10.53 -26.14
N GLY A 216 -12.69 9.99 -25.36
CA GLY A 216 -12.46 8.55 -25.30
C GLY A 216 -11.54 8.15 -24.15
N VAL A 217 -11.71 6.91 -23.69
CA VAL A 217 -10.83 6.22 -22.73
C VAL A 217 -10.84 4.73 -23.08
N CYS A 218 -9.71 4.04 -22.92
CA CYS A 218 -9.63 2.59 -23.09
C CYS A 218 -9.19 1.89 -21.80
N SER A 219 -9.44 0.59 -21.71
CA SER A 219 -9.07 -0.23 -20.55
C SER A 219 -7.57 -0.26 -20.23
N LYS A 220 -6.70 0.10 -21.19
CA LYS A 220 -5.23 0.15 -20.99
C LYS A 220 -4.77 1.41 -20.27
N CYS A 221 -5.44 2.54 -20.49
CA CYS A 221 -5.08 3.83 -19.90
C CYS A 221 -6.00 4.23 -18.74
N GLN A 222 -7.21 3.68 -18.68
CA GLN A 222 -8.15 3.91 -17.60
C GLN A 222 -7.53 3.45 -16.27
N PRO A 223 -7.58 4.28 -15.21
CA PRO A 223 -7.17 3.84 -13.88
C PRO A 223 -8.14 2.75 -13.39
N LYS A 224 -7.61 1.76 -12.66
CA LYS A 224 -8.44 0.69 -12.09
C LYS A 224 -9.37 1.27 -11.03
N ALA A 225 -10.54 0.64 -10.86
CA ALA A 225 -11.40 0.91 -9.71
C ALA A 225 -10.61 0.68 -8.41
N ILE A 226 -10.91 1.50 -7.39
CA ILE A 226 -10.20 1.52 -6.11
C ILE A 226 -11.09 0.88 -5.06
N THR A 227 -10.66 -0.24 -4.49
CA THR A 227 -11.32 -0.85 -3.33
C THR A 227 -10.57 -0.47 -2.06
N LEU A 228 -11.17 0.40 -1.24
CA LEU A 228 -10.68 0.81 0.06
C LEU A 228 -10.62 -0.37 1.03
N ASN A 229 -9.39 -0.78 1.32
CA ASN A 229 -9.07 -1.80 2.32
C ASN A 229 -8.32 -1.18 3.51
N SER A 230 -8.45 -1.81 4.69
CA SER A 230 -7.63 -1.41 5.84
C SER A 230 -6.14 -1.65 5.55
N GLN A 231 -5.32 -0.62 5.70
CA GLN A 231 -3.88 -0.71 5.49
C GLN A 231 -3.25 -1.49 6.64
N THR A 232 -2.46 -2.52 6.35
CA THR A 232 -1.93 -3.44 7.36
C THR A 232 -0.63 -2.97 8.02
N TYR A 233 -0.07 -1.87 7.53
CA TYR A 233 1.17 -1.25 8.00
C TYR A 233 1.02 0.26 8.13
N ARG A 234 1.97 0.90 8.81
CA ARG A 234 2.10 2.37 8.92
C ARG A 234 3.55 2.81 8.77
N HIS A 235 3.76 4.04 8.32
CA HIS A 235 5.11 4.57 8.09
C HIS A 235 5.79 5.03 9.38
N VAL A 236 5.02 5.57 10.33
CA VAL A 236 5.49 5.98 11.66
C VAL A 236 4.67 5.27 12.73
N ASP A 237 5.35 4.66 13.70
CA ASP A 237 4.72 3.87 14.75
C ASP A 237 4.42 4.67 16.00
N ASN A 238 5.21 5.73 16.24
CA ASN A 238 5.10 6.53 17.44
C ASN A 238 5.52 7.99 17.16
N ILE A 239 4.88 8.94 17.85
CA ILE A 239 5.22 10.36 17.83
C ILE A 239 5.39 10.82 19.28
N VAL A 240 6.49 11.51 19.56
CA VAL A 240 6.83 12.00 20.91
C VAL A 240 7.28 13.43 20.83
N PHE A 241 6.86 14.24 21.79
CA PHE A 241 7.37 15.60 21.98
C PHE A 241 8.56 15.54 22.93
N GLU A 242 9.69 16.11 22.51
CA GLU A 242 10.93 16.13 23.31
C GLU A 242 10.72 16.84 24.65
N ASN A 243 9.92 17.91 24.64
CA ASN A 243 9.59 18.67 25.83
C ASN A 243 8.07 18.93 25.90
N PRO A 244 7.39 18.57 27.01
CA PRO A 244 5.98 18.88 27.22
C PRO A 244 5.65 20.37 27.08
N ASN A 245 6.60 21.26 27.40
CA ASN A 245 6.42 22.71 27.28
C ASN A 245 6.12 23.17 25.85
N LEU A 246 6.54 22.42 24.82
CA LEU A 246 6.22 22.72 23.42
C LEU A 246 4.70 22.72 23.21
N VAL A 247 4.03 21.71 23.74
CA VAL A 247 2.58 21.54 23.65
C VAL A 247 1.88 22.57 24.54
N GLU A 248 2.40 22.82 25.74
CA GLU A 248 1.84 23.83 26.64
C GLU A 248 1.85 25.25 26.05
N GLN A 249 2.93 25.62 25.36
CA GLN A 249 3.04 26.90 24.65
C GLN A 249 2.05 26.98 23.49
N PHE A 250 1.94 25.92 22.69
CA PHE A 250 0.97 25.84 21.60
C PHE A 250 -0.49 25.97 22.11
N LEU A 251 -0.82 25.29 23.21
CA LEU A 251 -2.15 25.34 23.83
C LEU A 251 -2.45 26.66 24.54
N HIS A 252 -1.43 27.44 24.90
CA HIS A 252 -1.63 28.75 25.51
C HIS A 252 -2.50 29.67 24.65
N TYR A 253 -2.34 29.63 23.32
CA TYR A 253 -3.16 30.41 22.40
C TYR A 253 -4.66 30.09 22.56
N TRP A 254 -5.02 28.80 22.61
CA TRP A 254 -6.40 28.38 22.80
C TRP A 254 -6.92 28.78 24.18
N ARG A 255 -6.12 28.63 25.25
CA ARG A 255 -6.52 29.01 26.61
C ARG A 255 -6.87 30.48 26.76
N VAL A 256 -6.13 31.35 26.06
CA VAL A 256 -6.35 32.81 26.12
C VAL A 256 -7.47 33.26 25.19
N THR A 257 -7.58 32.67 24.00
CA THR A 257 -8.48 33.19 22.94
C THR A 257 -9.78 32.40 22.77
N GLY A 258 -9.80 31.14 23.22
CA GLY A 258 -10.85 30.17 22.93
C GLY A 258 -10.96 29.79 21.45
N ARG A 259 -9.91 30.05 20.64
CA ARG A 259 -9.90 29.78 19.20
C ARG A 259 -8.95 28.63 18.88
N GLN A 260 -9.30 27.84 17.86
CA GLN A 260 -8.50 26.69 17.44
C GLN A 260 -7.19 27.11 16.78
N ARG A 261 -6.23 26.19 16.72
CA ARG A 261 -4.88 26.48 16.22
C ARG A 261 -4.29 25.32 15.43
N ILE A 262 -3.47 25.64 14.44
CA ILE A 262 -2.66 24.71 13.65
C ILE A 262 -1.17 25.07 13.81
N GLY A 263 -0.31 24.06 13.86
CA GLY A 263 1.14 24.18 13.81
C GLY A 263 1.79 23.08 12.97
N PHE A 264 2.98 23.35 12.46
CA PHE A 264 3.85 22.37 11.82
C PHE A 264 4.88 21.83 12.80
N LEU A 265 5.06 20.52 12.80
CA LEU A 265 5.92 19.79 13.72
C LEU A 265 7.31 19.63 13.09
N TYR A 266 8.32 20.26 13.68
CA TYR A 266 9.70 20.10 13.28
C TYR A 266 10.42 19.15 14.23
N GLY A 267 11.12 18.18 13.66
CA GLY A 267 11.67 17.07 14.41
C GLY A 267 12.56 16.18 13.55
N LYS A 268 12.74 14.95 14.02
CA LYS A 268 13.49 13.92 13.31
C LYS A 268 12.85 12.54 13.51
N PHE A 269 13.16 11.62 12.62
CA PHE A 269 12.76 10.22 12.76
C PHE A 269 13.93 9.39 13.29
N ASP A 270 13.65 8.59 14.31
CA ASP A 270 14.59 7.67 14.95
C ASP A 270 14.00 6.26 14.99
N VAL A 271 14.82 5.25 15.30
CA VAL A 271 14.37 3.86 15.48
C VAL A 271 13.48 3.75 16.72
N HIS A 272 12.33 3.09 16.58
CA HIS A 272 11.45 2.72 17.68
C HIS A 272 11.65 1.24 18.03
N LEU A 273 12.01 0.96 19.28
CA LEU A 273 12.39 -0.39 19.71
C LEU A 273 11.20 -1.23 20.22
N ASP A 274 10.09 -0.61 20.61
CA ASP A 274 8.92 -1.33 21.15
C ASP A 274 8.08 -1.99 20.05
N VAL A 275 8.32 -1.60 18.78
CA VAL A 275 7.71 -2.22 17.60
C VAL A 275 8.84 -2.76 16.71
N PRO A 276 8.78 -4.03 16.26
CA PRO A 276 9.79 -4.58 15.36
C PRO A 276 10.01 -3.72 14.12
N LEU A 277 11.25 -3.28 13.93
CA LEU A 277 11.67 -2.37 12.85
C LEU A 277 10.84 -1.06 12.79
N GLY A 278 10.39 -0.57 13.94
CA GLY A 278 9.51 0.59 14.03
C GLY A 278 10.24 1.93 13.86
N ILE A 279 9.46 2.97 13.54
CA ILE A 279 9.93 4.36 13.45
C ILE A 279 9.21 5.24 14.48
N LYS A 280 9.99 6.07 15.18
CA LYS A 280 9.49 7.11 16.08
C LYS A 280 9.81 8.50 15.51
N GLY A 281 8.82 9.37 15.42
CA GLY A 281 9.05 10.81 15.24
C GLY A 281 9.29 11.48 16.60
N THR A 282 10.39 12.23 16.73
CA THR A 282 10.67 13.08 17.89
C THR A 282 10.50 14.54 17.48
N VAL A 283 9.49 15.22 18.02
CA VAL A 283 9.20 16.63 17.78
C VAL A 283 10.06 17.49 18.70
N ALA A 284 10.83 18.39 18.12
CA ALA A 284 11.68 19.35 18.82
C ALA A 284 11.10 20.77 18.83
N ALA A 285 10.25 21.12 17.86
CA ALA A 285 9.61 22.43 17.78
C ALA A 285 8.24 22.38 17.10
N ILE A 286 7.38 23.35 17.43
CA ILE A 286 6.11 23.60 16.75
C ILE A 286 6.20 24.99 16.12
N TYR A 287 6.09 25.07 14.81
CA TYR A 287 6.04 26.33 14.07
C TYR A 287 4.58 26.67 13.76
N GLU A 288 4.11 27.83 14.20
CA GLU A 288 2.75 28.29 13.91
C GLU A 288 2.75 29.19 12.67
N PRO A 289 2.27 28.71 11.49
CA PRO A 289 2.20 29.52 10.29
C PRO A 289 1.13 30.62 10.42
N PRO A 290 1.17 31.66 9.57
CA PRO A 290 0.07 32.61 9.42
C PRO A 290 -1.26 31.89 9.20
N GLN A 291 -2.26 32.20 10.02
CA GLN A 291 -3.56 31.53 10.00
C GLN A 291 -4.67 32.40 10.59
N GLU A 292 -5.88 32.23 10.07
CA GLU A 292 -7.12 32.77 10.61
C GLU A 292 -7.81 31.70 11.45
N SER A 293 -7.91 31.95 12.76
CA SER A 293 -8.48 31.01 13.72
C SER A 293 -9.83 31.51 14.22
N THR A 294 -10.83 30.64 14.23
CA THR A 294 -12.13 30.83 14.89
C THR A 294 -12.33 29.77 15.98
N ARG A 295 -13.52 29.70 16.59
CA ARG A 295 -13.86 28.66 17.56
C ARG A 295 -14.03 27.28 16.93
N ASP A 296 -14.43 27.24 15.66
CA ASP A 296 -14.89 26.03 14.97
C ASP A 296 -14.09 25.75 13.68
N SER A 297 -13.19 26.64 13.29
CA SER A 297 -12.43 26.51 12.04
C SER A 297 -11.07 27.21 12.10
N VAL A 298 -10.14 26.71 11.29
CA VAL A 298 -8.84 27.33 11.05
C VAL A 298 -8.59 27.37 9.55
N ARG A 299 -8.12 28.51 9.06
CA ARG A 299 -7.68 28.69 7.68
C ARG A 299 -6.22 29.10 7.64
N LEU A 300 -5.39 28.26 7.03
CA LEU A 300 -3.99 28.60 6.77
C LEU A 300 -3.90 29.72 5.72
N LEU A 301 -3.00 30.66 5.95
CA LEU A 301 -2.68 31.75 5.03
C LEU A 301 -1.33 31.50 4.36
N PRO A 302 -1.04 32.16 3.22
CA PRO A 302 0.27 32.07 2.58
C PRO A 302 1.40 32.48 3.53
N ASP A 303 2.42 31.63 3.65
CA ASP A 303 3.57 31.88 4.51
C ASP A 303 4.84 32.17 3.69
N SER A 304 5.25 33.44 3.68
CA SER A 304 6.48 33.88 3.02
C SER A 304 7.76 33.41 3.72
N ARG A 305 7.68 32.98 4.99
CA ARG A 305 8.82 32.59 5.82
C ARG A 305 9.05 31.09 5.87
N GLN A 306 8.11 30.28 5.38
CA GLN A 306 8.17 28.81 5.41
C GLN A 306 9.54 28.28 4.91
N SER A 307 9.99 28.74 3.74
CA SER A 307 11.29 28.35 3.17
C SER A 307 12.51 28.77 4.01
N LEU A 308 12.40 29.83 4.81
CA LEU A 308 13.45 30.23 5.74
C LEU A 308 13.46 29.29 6.95
N VAL A 309 12.29 28.97 7.49
CA VAL A 309 12.13 28.05 8.62
C VAL A 309 12.64 26.67 8.26
N ASP A 310 12.29 26.14 7.09
CA ASP A 310 12.76 24.83 6.60
C ASP A 310 14.29 24.78 6.49
N ARG A 311 14.91 25.85 5.98
CA ARG A 311 16.39 25.93 5.89
C ARG A 311 17.06 26.02 7.26
N LEU A 312 16.45 26.73 8.22
CA LEU A 312 16.95 26.79 9.59
C LEU A 312 16.82 25.45 10.28
N ALA A 313 15.68 24.78 10.16
CA ALA A 313 15.45 23.45 10.66
C ALA A 313 16.47 22.45 10.10
N ALA A 314 16.70 22.47 8.78
CA ALA A 314 17.67 21.59 8.14
C ALA A 314 19.10 21.77 8.69
N LYS A 315 19.52 23.02 8.96
CA LYS A 315 20.83 23.30 9.60
C LYS A 315 20.94 22.75 11.03
N LEU A 316 19.81 22.56 11.71
CA LEU A 316 19.72 21.94 13.04
C LEU A 316 19.51 20.42 12.96
N GLY A 317 19.51 19.83 11.75
CA GLY A 317 19.22 18.41 11.55
C GLY A 317 17.75 18.05 11.78
N LEU A 318 16.84 19.02 11.65
CA LEU A 318 15.40 18.85 11.78
C LEU A 318 14.72 18.97 10.41
N SER A 319 13.60 18.30 10.26
CA SER A 319 12.69 18.42 9.12
C SER A 319 11.25 18.60 9.60
N CYS A 320 10.37 19.09 8.71
CA CYS A 320 8.94 19.12 9.00
C CYS A 320 8.39 17.69 8.93
N ILE A 321 8.16 17.07 10.09
CA ILE A 321 7.77 15.66 10.21
C ILE A 321 6.25 15.46 10.34
N GLY A 322 5.49 16.53 10.53
CA GLY A 322 4.04 16.45 10.65
C GLY A 322 3.38 17.80 10.90
N TRP A 323 2.11 17.75 11.26
CA TRP A 323 1.33 18.91 11.68
C TRP A 323 0.47 18.56 12.89
N ILE A 324 0.09 19.58 13.65
CA ILE A 324 -0.74 19.49 14.84
C ILE A 324 -1.88 20.49 14.73
N PHE A 325 -3.06 20.12 15.21
CA PHE A 325 -4.19 21.02 15.30
C PHE A 325 -5.01 20.77 16.57
N THR A 326 -5.75 21.78 17.01
CA THR A 326 -6.64 21.68 18.17
C THR A 326 -8.10 21.54 17.73
N ASP A 327 -8.83 20.70 18.46
CA ASP A 327 -10.28 20.64 18.48
C ASP A 327 -10.74 20.61 19.94
N LEU A 328 -10.63 21.77 20.59
CA LEU A 328 -10.89 21.91 22.01
C LEU A 328 -12.08 22.83 22.26
N VAL A 329 -13.04 22.35 23.03
CA VAL A 329 -14.16 23.14 23.54
C VAL A 329 -14.25 22.92 25.04
N ALA A 330 -14.24 24.02 25.80
CA ALA A 330 -14.34 23.97 27.24
C ALA A 330 -15.71 23.41 27.67
N GLU A 331 -15.70 22.45 28.59
CA GLU A 331 -16.91 21.91 29.21
C GLU A 331 -17.19 22.62 30.54
N ASP A 332 -16.19 22.65 31.43
CA ASP A 332 -16.24 23.38 32.70
C ASP A 332 -14.94 24.16 32.88
N ILE A 333 -15.00 25.48 32.66
CA ILE A 333 -13.85 26.38 32.76
C ILE A 333 -13.27 26.38 34.17
N SER A 334 -14.10 26.20 35.22
CA SER A 334 -13.65 26.22 36.60
C SER A 334 -12.79 24.99 36.96
N LYS A 335 -13.06 23.87 36.28
CA LYS A 335 -12.32 22.60 36.46
C LYS A 335 -11.24 22.39 35.39
N GLY A 336 -11.19 23.24 34.37
CA GLY A 336 -10.27 23.10 33.24
C GLY A 336 -10.58 21.89 32.35
N THR A 337 -11.83 21.44 32.29
CA THR A 337 -12.23 20.27 31.49
C THR A 337 -12.67 20.66 30.08
N VAL A 338 -12.51 19.73 29.14
CA VAL A 338 -12.84 19.88 27.72
C VAL A 338 -13.79 18.78 27.26
N ARG A 339 -14.59 19.05 26.23
CA ARG A 339 -15.52 18.07 25.66
C ARG A 339 -14.81 16.95 24.92
N ASN A 340 -15.31 15.74 25.09
CA ASN A 340 -14.95 14.59 24.24
C ASN A 340 -15.86 14.50 23.01
N PHE A 341 -15.48 15.18 21.92
CA PHE A 341 -16.20 15.08 20.65
C PHE A 341 -15.78 13.92 19.77
N ARG A 342 -14.60 13.34 20.01
CA ARG A 342 -13.96 12.40 19.09
C ARG A 342 -13.92 11.00 19.70
N ASN A 343 -14.92 10.20 19.37
CA ASN A 343 -15.10 8.87 19.94
C ASN A 343 -15.76 7.91 18.93
N ALA A 344 -16.05 6.69 19.40
CA ALA A 344 -16.61 5.63 18.57
C ALA A 344 -18.04 5.93 18.10
N GLU A 345 -18.76 6.78 18.82
CA GLU A 345 -20.13 7.19 18.52
C GLU A 345 -20.20 8.36 17.51
N THR A 346 -19.09 9.08 17.31
CA THR A 346 -18.98 10.22 16.40
C THR A 346 -17.98 9.94 15.26
N HIS A 347 -16.77 10.50 15.35
CA HIS A 347 -15.66 10.31 14.43
C HIS A 347 -14.34 10.64 15.14
N PHE A 348 -13.24 10.08 14.64
CA PHE A 348 -11.90 10.38 15.14
C PHE A 348 -11.23 11.51 14.36
N LEU A 349 -11.33 11.46 13.04
CA LEU A 349 -10.93 12.52 12.12
C LEU A 349 -12.08 12.85 11.18
N SER A 350 -12.29 14.13 10.90
CA SER A 350 -13.26 14.53 9.89
C SER A 350 -12.71 14.27 8.48
N ALA A 351 -13.60 14.18 7.49
CA ALA A 351 -13.25 14.05 6.09
C ALA A 351 -12.39 15.23 5.61
N GLN A 352 -12.65 16.45 6.12
CA GLN A 352 -11.85 17.63 5.80
C GLN A 352 -10.42 17.50 6.35
N GLU A 353 -10.27 17.01 7.58
CA GLU A 353 -8.95 16.75 8.18
C GLU A 353 -8.22 15.62 7.44
N CYS A 354 -8.92 14.57 6.99
CA CYS A 354 -8.34 13.51 6.18
C CYS A 354 -7.87 14.01 4.82
N VAL A 355 -8.65 14.90 4.18
CA VAL A 355 -8.23 15.58 2.94
C VAL A 355 -7.01 16.45 3.19
N MET A 356 -6.96 17.20 4.28
CA MET A 356 -5.80 18.03 4.60
C MET A 356 -4.55 17.19 4.93
N ALA A 357 -4.71 16.10 5.69
CA ALA A 357 -3.63 15.15 5.98
C ALA A 357 -3.10 14.48 4.70
N GLY A 358 -3.98 14.03 3.80
CA GLY A 358 -3.62 13.46 2.50
C GLY A 358 -2.88 14.44 1.59
N HIS A 359 -3.28 15.72 1.61
CA HIS A 359 -2.58 16.79 0.93
C HIS A 359 -1.16 16.98 1.49
N PHE A 360 -1.01 17.13 2.81
CA PHE A 360 0.31 17.28 3.41
C PHE A 360 1.20 16.05 3.22
N GLN A 361 0.67 14.82 3.31
CA GLN A 361 1.43 13.61 3.02
C GLN A 361 1.90 13.56 1.56
N SER A 362 1.12 14.11 0.62
CA SER A 362 1.51 14.23 -0.80
C SER A 362 2.61 15.27 -1.04
N LEU A 363 2.69 16.32 -0.22
CA LEU A 363 3.78 17.30 -0.25
C LEU A 363 5.08 16.79 0.39
N HIS A 364 4.99 15.73 1.20
CA HIS A 364 6.13 15.14 1.92
C HIS A 364 6.25 13.63 1.59
N PRO A 365 6.53 13.28 0.33
CA PRO A 365 6.64 11.87 -0.08
C PRO A 365 7.83 11.20 0.61
N ASN A 366 7.67 9.94 0.99
CA ASN A 366 8.74 9.15 1.61
C ASN A 366 9.66 8.54 0.54
N PRO A 367 10.96 8.85 0.50
CA PRO A 367 11.92 8.18 -0.38
C PRO A 367 11.90 6.66 -0.17
N CYS A 368 11.82 5.90 -1.26
CA CYS A 368 11.79 4.45 -1.19
C CYS A 368 12.30 3.80 -2.48
N ARG A 369 13.42 3.08 -2.38
CA ARG A 369 14.06 2.41 -3.53
C ARG A 369 13.26 1.25 -4.13
N PHE A 370 12.26 0.75 -3.39
CA PHE A 370 11.37 -0.32 -3.84
C PHE A 370 10.24 0.20 -4.73
N SER A 371 10.08 1.52 -4.88
CA SER A 371 9.15 2.10 -5.83
C SER A 371 9.85 2.58 -7.09
N SER A 372 9.20 2.39 -8.24
CA SER A 372 9.73 2.75 -9.55
C SER A 372 9.95 4.26 -9.74
N ASP A 373 9.17 5.10 -9.05
CA ASP A 373 9.29 6.56 -9.10
C ASP A 373 10.20 7.15 -7.99
N GLY A 374 10.77 6.30 -7.13
CA GLY A 374 11.63 6.73 -6.03
C GLY A 374 10.93 7.01 -4.72
N TYR A 375 9.60 6.97 -4.66
CA TYR A 375 8.86 7.39 -3.47
C TYR A 375 7.70 6.44 -3.17
N PHE A 376 7.39 6.20 -1.90
CA PHE A 376 6.23 5.40 -1.54
C PHE A 376 5.61 5.83 -0.22
N GLY A 377 4.36 6.27 -0.28
CA GLY A 377 3.64 6.80 0.87
C GLY A 377 4.29 8.04 1.47
N SER A 378 4.13 8.23 2.78
CA SER A 378 4.68 9.39 3.50
C SER A 378 4.85 9.07 4.99
N LYS A 379 5.93 9.58 5.59
CA LYS A 379 6.13 9.59 7.05
C LYS A 379 5.48 10.80 7.74
N PHE A 380 4.86 11.71 7.00
CA PHE A 380 4.27 12.91 7.58
C PHE A 380 3.10 12.55 8.49
N VAL A 381 3.17 12.96 9.75
CA VAL A 381 2.17 12.63 10.78
C VAL A 381 1.15 13.75 10.97
N THR A 382 -0.04 13.37 11.44
CA THR A 382 -1.12 14.27 11.84
C THR A 382 -1.35 14.11 13.33
N VAL A 383 -1.32 15.19 14.10
CA VAL A 383 -1.60 15.17 15.55
C VAL A 383 -2.85 16.01 15.82
N CYS A 384 -3.87 15.40 16.43
CA CYS A 384 -5.08 16.09 16.87
C CYS A 384 -5.03 16.27 18.38
N VAL A 385 -5.24 17.49 18.87
CA VAL A 385 -5.40 17.78 20.31
C VAL A 385 -6.87 17.96 20.62
N THR A 386 -7.42 17.06 21.43
CA THR A 386 -8.87 16.97 21.73
C THR A 386 -9.10 16.54 23.18
N GLY A 387 -10.36 16.48 23.63
CA GLY A 387 -10.74 15.90 24.91
C GLY A 387 -10.78 14.38 24.89
N ASP A 388 -10.24 13.73 25.91
CA ASP A 388 -10.33 12.28 26.12
C ASP A 388 -11.63 11.85 26.82
N ALA A 389 -11.78 10.55 27.11
CA ALA A 389 -12.94 9.99 27.82
C ALA A 389 -13.12 10.52 29.26
N GLN A 390 -12.10 11.17 29.83
CA GLN A 390 -12.09 11.80 31.14
C GLN A 390 -12.23 13.33 31.05
N ASN A 391 -12.57 13.85 29.87
CA ASN A 391 -12.69 15.28 29.57
C ASN A 391 -11.39 16.06 29.86
N GLN A 392 -10.24 15.40 29.73
CA GLN A 392 -8.91 16.00 29.82
C GLN A 392 -8.34 16.24 28.42
N VAL A 393 -7.49 17.25 28.31
CA VAL A 393 -6.78 17.53 27.06
C VAL A 393 -5.79 16.41 26.78
N HIS A 394 -5.87 15.81 25.58
CA HIS A 394 -4.98 14.75 25.15
C HIS A 394 -4.69 14.86 23.65
N MET A 395 -3.65 14.15 23.19
CA MET A 395 -3.19 14.18 21.81
C MET A 395 -3.30 12.79 21.17
N GLU A 396 -3.82 12.75 19.95
CA GLU A 396 -3.92 11.54 19.13
C GLU A 396 -3.11 11.70 17.84
N GLY A 397 -2.30 10.68 17.53
CA GLY A 397 -1.48 10.63 16.31
C GLY A 397 -2.12 9.76 15.22
N TYR A 398 -2.16 10.29 14.00
CA TYR A 398 -2.76 9.68 12.82
C TYR A 398 -1.87 9.81 11.58
N GLN A 399 -2.09 8.92 10.62
CA GLN A 399 -1.66 9.06 9.23
C GLN A 399 -2.80 8.55 8.35
N VAL A 400 -3.07 9.20 7.21
CA VAL A 400 -4.01 8.63 6.25
C VAL A 400 -3.33 7.53 5.43
N SER A 401 -4.12 6.58 4.95
CA SER A 401 -3.63 5.47 4.14
C SER A 401 -3.11 5.95 2.79
N ASN A 402 -2.25 5.16 2.14
CA ASN A 402 -1.74 5.47 0.80
C ASN A 402 -2.88 5.54 -0.24
N GLN A 403 -4.00 4.82 0.00
CA GLN A 403 -5.23 4.93 -0.80
C GLN A 403 -5.89 6.31 -0.64
N CYS A 404 -6.04 6.78 0.60
CA CYS A 404 -6.57 8.12 0.87
C CYS A 404 -5.67 9.21 0.31
N GLN A 405 -4.36 9.11 0.52
CA GLN A 405 -3.37 10.03 -0.04
C GLN A 405 -3.50 10.14 -1.58
N ALA A 406 -3.60 9.01 -2.29
CA ALA A 406 -3.75 8.99 -3.73
C ALA A 406 -5.07 9.61 -4.20
N LEU A 407 -6.18 9.28 -3.53
CA LEU A 407 -7.51 9.86 -3.83
C LEU A 407 -7.55 11.37 -3.58
N VAL A 408 -6.85 11.88 -2.57
CA VAL A 408 -6.74 13.31 -2.30
C VAL A 408 -5.85 14.00 -3.32
N ARG A 409 -4.65 13.47 -3.59
CA ARG A 409 -3.70 14.00 -4.58
C ARG A 409 -4.31 14.09 -5.98
N ASP A 410 -5.14 13.12 -6.31
CA ASP A 410 -5.84 13.05 -7.59
C ASP A 410 -7.24 13.65 -7.49
N GLU A 411 -7.54 14.39 -6.41
CA GLU A 411 -8.78 15.12 -6.11
C GLU A 411 -10.05 14.36 -6.50
N CYS A 412 -10.15 13.12 -6.02
CA CYS A 412 -11.30 12.23 -6.15
C CYS A 412 -12.27 12.36 -4.98
N LEU A 413 -11.88 12.97 -3.86
CA LEU A 413 -12.71 13.12 -2.66
C LEU A 413 -13.15 14.56 -2.43
N VAL A 414 -14.32 14.72 -1.81
CA VAL A 414 -14.84 15.98 -1.27
C VAL A 414 -15.42 15.71 0.12
N PRO A 415 -15.06 16.48 1.16
CA PRO A 415 -15.71 16.37 2.46
C PRO A 415 -17.20 16.68 2.35
N THR A 416 -18.05 15.94 3.07
CA THR A 416 -19.47 16.28 3.13
C THR A 416 -19.73 17.42 4.13
N LYS A 417 -20.85 18.12 3.96
CA LYS A 417 -21.19 19.29 4.78
C LYS A 417 -21.78 18.91 6.15
N ASP A 418 -22.68 17.93 6.16
CA ASP A 418 -23.52 17.62 7.33
C ASP A 418 -23.12 16.29 8.01
N ALA A 419 -22.13 15.57 7.47
CA ALA A 419 -21.62 14.30 8.01
C ALA A 419 -20.07 14.32 8.04
N PRO A 420 -19.43 14.91 9.07
CA PRO A 420 -17.97 15.06 9.12
C PRO A 420 -17.22 13.73 8.99
N GLU A 421 -17.83 12.60 9.34
CA GLU A 421 -17.29 11.25 9.20
C GLU A 421 -17.29 10.69 7.77
N LEU A 422 -17.98 11.36 6.83
CA LEU A 422 -18.14 10.91 5.45
C LEU A 422 -17.47 11.84 4.43
N ALA A 423 -16.91 11.23 3.38
CA ALA A 423 -16.42 11.92 2.18
C ALA A 423 -17.17 11.40 0.94
N TYR A 424 -17.46 12.31 0.02
CA TYR A 424 -18.07 12.03 -1.27
C TYR A 424 -17.01 11.73 -2.33
N ALA A 425 -17.17 10.64 -3.08
CA ALA A 425 -16.37 10.37 -4.27
C ALA A 425 -16.92 11.21 -5.44
N ARG A 426 -16.07 12.08 -6.01
CA ARG A 426 -16.48 12.96 -7.11
C ARG A 426 -16.97 12.15 -8.31
N GLN A 427 -17.93 12.70 -9.03
CA GLN A 427 -18.30 12.17 -10.35
C GLN A 427 -17.30 12.61 -11.41
N SER A 428 -17.15 11.80 -12.45
CA SER A 428 -16.36 12.17 -13.63
C SER A 428 -16.97 13.38 -14.32
N THR A 429 -16.13 14.32 -14.74
CA THR A 429 -16.48 15.50 -15.53
C THR A 429 -15.74 15.49 -16.87
N ALA A 430 -16.11 16.39 -17.79
CA ALA A 430 -15.40 16.58 -19.05
C ALA A 430 -13.89 16.87 -18.85
N GLU A 431 -13.53 17.48 -17.71
CA GLU A 431 -12.15 17.84 -17.38
C GLU A 431 -11.41 16.70 -16.69
N LYS A 432 -12.13 15.84 -15.95
CA LYS A 432 -11.50 14.88 -15.05
C LYS A 432 -12.26 13.58 -14.93
N TYR A 433 -11.55 12.49 -15.23
CA TYR A 433 -12.03 11.13 -14.97
C TYR A 433 -11.81 10.76 -13.50
N ILE A 434 -12.83 10.20 -12.85
CA ILE A 434 -12.78 9.66 -11.50
C ILE A 434 -13.09 8.16 -11.56
N PRO A 435 -12.20 7.27 -11.07
CA PRO A 435 -12.46 5.84 -11.02
C PRO A 435 -13.54 5.51 -9.97
N ASP A 436 -14.22 4.38 -10.15
CA ASP A 436 -15.12 3.85 -9.14
C ASP A 436 -14.38 3.56 -7.83
N VAL A 437 -14.98 3.96 -6.71
CA VAL A 437 -14.44 3.76 -5.36
C VAL A 437 -15.38 2.87 -4.57
N TYR A 438 -14.87 1.71 -4.15
CA TYR A 438 -15.57 0.73 -3.32
C TYR A 438 -14.92 0.67 -1.94
N TYR A 439 -15.62 0.17 -0.93
CA TYR A 439 -15.04 -0.09 0.40
C TYR A 439 -15.61 -1.37 0.99
N LYS A 440 -14.81 -2.09 1.79
CA LYS A 440 -15.28 -3.31 2.45
C LYS A 440 -15.85 -3.02 3.83
N LEU A 441 -17.11 -3.41 4.05
CA LEU A 441 -17.74 -3.43 5.37
C LEU A 441 -17.50 -4.79 6.05
N LYS A 442 -16.65 -4.84 7.07
CA LYS A 442 -16.62 -5.98 7.99
C LYS A 442 -17.80 -5.84 8.96
N GLY A 443 -18.91 -6.56 8.75
CA GLY A 443 -19.98 -6.53 9.77
C GLY A 443 -21.41 -6.95 9.46
N PHE A 444 -21.76 -7.52 8.30
CA PHE A 444 -23.08 -8.18 8.14
C PHE A 444 -22.94 -9.70 8.11
N ARG A 445 -22.76 -10.32 9.28
CA ARG A 445 -23.02 -11.75 9.46
C ARG A 445 -24.54 -11.96 9.56
N LYS A 446 -25.23 -12.05 8.43
CA LYS A 446 -26.46 -12.82 8.32
C LYS A 446 -26.14 -14.00 7.40
N ILE A 447 -25.90 -15.15 8.03
CA ILE A 447 -25.82 -16.51 7.45
C ILE A 447 -25.17 -16.57 6.05
N GLY A 448 -23.87 -16.85 6.02
CA GLY A 448 -23.23 -17.50 4.87
C GLY A 448 -23.09 -16.68 3.58
N LYS A 449 -22.31 -15.59 3.62
CA LYS A 449 -21.42 -15.06 2.56
C LYS A 449 -21.01 -13.64 2.95
N GLU A 450 -19.73 -13.31 2.79
CA GLU A 450 -19.23 -11.94 2.94
C GLU A 450 -19.85 -11.10 1.81
N LEU A 451 -20.88 -10.31 2.15
CA LEU A 451 -21.55 -9.44 1.18
C LEU A 451 -20.74 -8.15 1.02
N GLU A 452 -20.15 -7.95 -0.16
CA GLU A 452 -19.71 -6.63 -0.61
C GLU A 452 -20.93 -5.73 -0.73
N LYS A 453 -21.07 -4.75 0.16
CA LYS A 453 -22.06 -3.69 0.01
C LYS A 453 -21.48 -2.64 -0.93
N VAL A 454 -21.98 -2.63 -2.16
CA VAL A 454 -21.82 -1.51 -3.09
C VAL A 454 -22.81 -0.43 -2.67
N ASN A 455 -22.39 0.46 -1.78
CA ASN A 455 -23.10 1.70 -1.54
C ASN A 455 -22.31 2.83 -2.21
N SER A 456 -22.75 3.28 -3.39
CA SER A 456 -22.61 4.70 -3.74
C SER A 456 -23.77 5.43 -3.08
N PRO A 457 -23.45 6.47 -2.30
CA PRO A 457 -23.58 7.82 -2.85
C PRO A 457 -22.23 8.49 -3.05
#